data_AF-A0A957AEU0-F1
#
_entry.id   AF-A0A957AEU0-F1
#
_cell.length_a   1.000
_cell.length_b   1.000
_cell.length_c   1.000
_cell.angle_alpha   90.00
_cell.angle_beta   90.00
_cell.angle_gamma   90.00
#
_symmetry.space_group_name_H-M   'P 1'
#
loop_
_entity.id
_entity.type
_entity.pdbx_description
1 polymer ?
#
loop_
_entity_poly.entity_id
_entity_poly.type
_entity_poly.pdbx_seq_one_letter_code
_entity_poly.pdbx_strand_id
1 'polypeptide(L)' 'AVPNMPGAVPRTSSRVLSGLTVSYALAMANLGVEDAVRRNTALGHGVNVWRGKVTHPAVAAALGREFIPLEQAMATASS' A
#
# COMPACT_ATOMS: atom_id res chain seq x y z
N ALA A 1 -1.44 1.51 25.87
CA ALA A 1 -0.34 0.94 25.07
C ALA A 1 0.49 2.09 24.49
N VAL A 2 1.82 2.01 24.51
CA VAL A 2 2.68 3.03 23.89
C VAL A 2 2.75 2.73 22.38
N PRO A 3 2.34 3.65 21.49
CA PRO A 3 2.48 3.45 20.05
C PRO A 3 3.95 3.24 19.65
N ASN A 4 4.20 2.45 18.60
CA ASN A 4 5.55 2.16 18.11
C ASN A 4 6.48 1.44 19.12
N MET A 5 5.95 0.48 19.89
CA MET A 5 6.78 -0.41 20.74
C MET A 5 7.95 -1.10 20.00
N PRO A 6 7.83 -1.50 18.70
CA PRO A 6 8.97 -2.00 17.93
C PRO A 6 10.16 -1.02 17.85
N GLY A 7 9.91 0.28 18.02
CA GLY A 7 10.95 1.32 18.08
C GLY A 7 11.93 1.17 19.24
N ALA A 8 11.57 0.44 20.31
CA ALA A 8 12.48 0.13 21.42
C ALA A 8 13.55 -0.90 21.04
N VAL A 9 13.34 -1.67 19.97
CA VAL A 9 14.27 -2.71 19.47
C VAL A 9 14.58 -2.50 17.98
N PRO A 10 15.09 -1.32 17.60
CA PRO A 10 15.09 -0.86 16.20
C PRO A 10 15.90 -1.76 15.27
N ARG A 11 17.06 -2.27 15.70
CA ARG A 11 17.90 -3.15 14.85
C ARG A 11 17.16 -4.43 14.46
N THR A 12 16.50 -5.07 15.43
CA THR A 12 15.77 -6.32 15.21
C THR A 12 14.52 -6.06 14.40
N SER A 13 13.73 -5.06 14.77
CA SER A 13 12.48 -4.72 14.07
C SER A 13 12.71 -4.29 12.63
N SER A 14 13.72 -3.47 12.36
CA SER A 14 14.07 -3.09 10.99
C SER A 14 14.48 -4.29 10.16
N ARG A 15 15.34 -5.19 10.67
CA ARG A 15 15.77 -6.38 9.92
C ARG A 15 14.59 -7.30 9.59
N VAL A 16 13.70 -7.52 10.55
CA VAL A 16 12.50 -8.36 10.33
C VAL A 16 11.55 -7.70 9.32
N LEU A 17 11.23 -6.42 9.51
CA LEU A 17 10.35 -5.68 8.59
C LEU A 17 10.92 -5.64 7.18
N SER A 18 12.20 -5.31 7.01
CA SER A 18 12.87 -5.30 5.71
C SER A 18 12.86 -6.68 5.06
N GLY A 19 13.12 -7.75 5.82
CA GLY A 19 13.07 -9.12 5.31
C GLY A 19 11.69 -9.51 4.76
N LEU A 20 10.61 -9.05 5.41
CA LEU A 20 9.23 -9.30 4.97
C LEU A 20 8.79 -8.40 3.81
N THR A 21 9.38 -7.21 3.65
CA THR A 21 8.93 -6.19 2.70
C THR A 21 9.77 -6.11 1.42
N VAL A 22 10.99 -6.63 1.42
CA VAL A 22 11.92 -6.49 0.29
C VAL A 22 11.38 -7.10 -1.01
N SER A 23 10.64 -8.21 -0.96
CA SER A 23 10.05 -8.84 -2.15
C SER A 23 9.04 -7.92 -2.85
N TYR A 24 8.23 -7.21 -2.07
CA TYR A 24 7.27 -6.24 -2.58
C TYR A 24 7.95 -5.01 -3.18
N ALA A 25 9.00 -4.51 -2.52
CA ALA A 25 9.80 -3.40 -3.03
C ALA A 25 10.46 -3.75 -4.37
N LEU A 26 11.04 -4.95 -4.48
CA LEU A 26 11.63 -5.46 -5.72
C LEU A 26 10.60 -5.63 -6.83
N ALA A 27 9.40 -6.13 -6.51
CA ALA A 27 8.32 -6.27 -7.49
C ALA A 27 7.93 -4.91 -8.09
N MET A 28 7.75 -3.88 -7.25
CA MET A 28 7.45 -2.52 -7.70
C MET A 28 8.61 -1.91 -8.49
N ALA A 29 9.85 -2.16 -8.10
CA ALA A 29 11.03 -1.66 -8.82
C ALA A 29 11.19 -2.27 -10.22
N ASN A 30 10.93 -3.58 -10.35
CA ASN A 30 11.12 -4.31 -11.60
C ASN A 30 9.96 -4.15 -12.60
N LEU A 31 8.73 -4.05 -12.09
CA LEU A 31 7.51 -4.06 -12.92
C LEU A 31 6.88 -2.67 -13.06
N GLY A 32 7.26 -1.72 -12.21
CA GLY A 32 6.48 -0.52 -11.96
C GLY A 32 5.32 -0.79 -10.99
N VAL A 33 4.84 0.27 -10.35
CA VAL A 33 3.83 0.18 -9.28
C VAL A 33 2.51 -0.40 -9.79
N GLU A 34 2.04 0.02 -10.96
CA GLU A 34 0.75 -0.42 -11.51
C GLU A 34 0.72 -1.92 -11.80
N ASP A 35 1.72 -2.41 -12.52
CA ASP A 35 1.83 -3.82 -12.85
C ASP A 35 2.11 -4.69 -11.62
N ALA A 36 2.95 -4.23 -10.69
CA ALA A 36 3.21 -4.94 -9.44
C ALA A 36 1.92 -5.11 -8.61
N VAL A 37 1.09 -4.06 -8.53
CA VAL A 37 -0.20 -4.08 -7.83
C VAL A 37 -1.20 -4.99 -8.53
N ARG A 38 -1.32 -4.93 -9.87
CA ARG A 38 -2.23 -5.81 -10.64
C ARG A 38 -1.88 -7.29 -10.48
N ARG A 39 -0.58 -7.62 -10.43
CA ARG A 39 -0.10 -9.01 -10.36
C ARG A 39 -0.07 -9.58 -8.95
N ASN A 40 -0.08 -8.75 -7.91
CA ASN A 40 0.02 -9.19 -6.52
C ASN A 40 -1.17 -8.66 -5.71
N THR A 41 -2.16 -9.53 -5.49
CA THR A 41 -3.37 -9.20 -4.71
C THR A 41 -3.06 -8.68 -3.31
N ALA A 42 -2.02 -9.19 -2.65
CA ALA A 42 -1.63 -8.70 -1.32
C ALA A 42 -1.11 -7.25 -1.37
N LEU A 43 -0.37 -6.87 -2.42
CA LEU A 43 -0.01 -5.47 -2.67
C LEU A 43 -1.24 -4.62 -2.97
N GLY A 44 -2.16 -5.12 -3.79
CA GLY A 44 -3.41 -4.42 -4.12
C GLY A 44 -4.25 -4.08 -2.89
N HIS A 45 -4.36 -5.01 -1.94
CA HIS A 45 -5.04 -4.74 -0.66
C HIS A 45 -4.34 -3.67 0.19
N GLY A 46 -3.03 -3.45 0.00
CA GLY A 46 -2.27 -2.42 0.70
C GLY A 46 -2.43 -1.00 0.14
N VAL A 47 -3.10 -0.82 -1.01
CA VAL A 47 -3.24 0.50 -1.64
C VAL A 47 -4.35 1.31 -0.97
N ASN A 48 -3.97 2.40 -0.31
CA ASN A 48 -4.91 3.34 0.31
C ASN A 48 -5.35 4.48 -0.61
N VAL A 49 -4.45 4.93 -1.50
CA VAL A 49 -4.67 6.05 -2.41
C VAL A 49 -4.05 5.74 -3.77
N TRP A 50 -4.78 6.03 -4.84
CA TRP A 50 -4.29 5.92 -6.21
C TRP A 50 -4.61 7.20 -6.99
N ARG A 51 -3.58 7.93 -7.45
CA ARG A 51 -3.71 9.19 -8.22
C ARG A 51 -4.74 10.18 -7.62
N GLY A 52 -4.70 10.37 -6.30
CA GLY A 52 -5.58 11.28 -5.56
C GLY A 52 -6.94 10.70 -5.14
N LYS A 53 -7.27 9.47 -5.55
CA LYS A 53 -8.51 8.76 -5.19
C LYS A 53 -8.28 7.86 -3.99
N VAL A 54 -9.17 7.85 -3.01
CA VAL A 54 -9.07 6.97 -1.84
C VAL A 54 -9.62 5.60 -2.20
N THR A 55 -8.78 4.57 -2.12
CA THR A 55 -9.08 3.20 -2.55
C THR A 55 -9.26 2.21 -1.40
N HIS A 56 -9.16 2.69 -0.16
CA HIS A 56 -9.40 1.87 1.03
C HIS A 56 -10.63 2.38 1.81
N PRO A 57 -11.64 1.53 2.05
CA PRO A 57 -12.93 1.97 2.57
C PRO A 57 -12.84 2.58 3.98
N ALA A 58 -12.02 2.00 4.86
CA ALA A 58 -11.81 2.53 6.21
C ALA A 58 -11.16 3.93 6.22
N VAL A 59 -10.25 4.20 5.26
CA VAL A 59 -9.58 5.51 5.13
C VAL A 59 -10.58 6.55 4.60
N ALA A 60 -11.39 6.16 3.61
CA ALA A 60 -12.44 7.01 3.07
C ALA A 60 -13.44 7.44 4.15
N ALA A 61 -13.93 6.47 4.94
CA ALA A 61 -14.83 6.73 6.07
C ALA A 61 -14.20 7.63 7.14
N ALA A 62 -12.97 7.34 7.55
CA ALA A 62 -12.28 8.12 8.59
C ALA A 62 -12.02 9.59 8.19
N LEU A 63 -11.86 9.86 6.90
CA LEU A 63 -11.55 11.19 6.37
C LEU A 63 -12.74 11.90 5.72
N GLY A 64 -13.93 11.29 5.69
CA GLY A 64 -15.12 11.84 5.00
C GLY A 64 -14.90 12.02 3.49
N ARG A 65 -14.12 11.14 2.86
CA ARG A 65 -13.76 11.17 1.43
C ARG A 65 -14.60 10.14 0.66
N GLU A 66 -14.75 10.37 -0.64
CA GLU A 66 -15.32 9.36 -1.54
C GLU A 66 -14.42 8.13 -1.63
N PHE A 67 -15.03 6.94 -1.53
CA PHE A 67 -14.36 5.67 -1.75
C PHE A 67 -14.49 5.26 -3.22
N ILE A 68 -13.36 4.99 -3.87
CA ILE A 68 -13.32 4.50 -5.26
C ILE A 68 -12.56 3.18 -5.28
N PRO A 69 -13.16 2.07 -5.74
CA PRO A 69 -12.47 0.79 -5.87
C PRO A 69 -11.15 0.92 -6.66
N LEU A 70 -10.10 0.25 -6.20
CA LEU A 70 -8.76 0.36 -6.77
C LEU A 70 -8.74 0.12 -8.29
N GLU A 71 -9.42 -0.92 -8.76
CA GLU A 71 -9.53 -1.26 -10.18
C GLU A 71 -10.13 -0.12 -11.01
N GLN A 72 -11.18 0.53 -10.48
CA GLN A 72 -11.81 1.68 -11.13
C GLN A 72 -10.88 2.90 -11.12
N ALA A 73 -10.19 3.15 -10.00
CA ALA A 73 -9.23 4.25 -9.87
C ALA A 73 -8.05 4.10 -10.85
N MET A 74 -7.64 2.86 -11.14
CA MET A 74 -6.60 2.53 -12.12
C MET A 74 -7.08 2.62 -13.56
N ALA A 75 -8.37 2.36 -13.84
CA ALA A 75 -8.93 2.44 -15.18
C ALA A 75 -9.15 3.89 -15.66
N THR A 76 -9.37 4.85 -14.76
CA THR A 76 -9.68 6.24 -15.13
C THR A 76 -8.46 7.06 -15.58
N ALA A 77 -7.32 6.42 -15.73
CA ALA A 77 -6.01 7.05 -15.82
C ALA A 77 -5.49 7.23 -17.26
N SER A 78 -6.34 6.95 -18.26
CA SER A 78 -6.04 6.98 -19.71
C SER A 78 -6.69 8.17 -20.43
N SER A 79 -6.66 9.36 -19.84
CA SER A 79 -7.02 10.63 -20.52
C SER A 79 -5.92 11.65 -20.33
#